data_AF-A0A011PYA7-F1
#
_entry.id   AF-A0A011PYA7-F1
#
_cell.length_a   1.000
_cell.length_b   1.000
_cell.length_c   1.000
_cell.angle_alpha   90.00
_cell.angle_beta   90.00
_cell.angle_gamma   90.00
#
_symmetry.space_group_name_H-M   'P 1'
#
loop_
_entity.id
_entity.type
_entity.pdbx_description
1 polymer ?
#
loop_
_entity_poly.entity_id
_entity_poly.type
_entity_poly.pdbx_seq_one_letter_code
_entity_poly.pdbx_strand_id
1 'polypeptide(L)'
;MLTLLTLFGLYLFVGQLSATQYRLGNLETDAAVLAAAREALIGRAASDDNRPGSLPCPATSDDGIVPIFVQGNACPTYIGRFPWYTLKVGELRDSAGELLWYALDPALRDHPVAQPINSQTAVNLTLDGAPNIAAVIFSAQAPLPNQGGRLSNNLSDYLDASNSDGDNAYVSGPRSDAFNDQVLAVPREAIFRVVSPRVLAEVGGPGPAPSEWGLRKYHADNGYFPWADSNADGNGDVGTISGGLPYNELLLAPWLSANGWLSRIAYERLTPDSARIRVNNSARTVIP
;
A
#
# COMPACT_ATOMS: atom_id res chain seq x y z
N MET A 1 23.19 -46.32 -35.26
CA MET A 1 22.48 -46.41 -33.96
C MET A 1 22.95 -45.33 -32.99
N LEU A 2 24.26 -45.12 -32.82
CA LEU A 2 24.83 -44.09 -31.94
C LEU A 2 24.38 -42.65 -32.30
N THR A 3 24.30 -42.32 -33.59
CA THR A 3 23.89 -40.99 -34.10
C THR A 3 22.42 -40.65 -33.82
N LEU A 4 21.54 -41.65 -33.84
CA LEU A 4 20.11 -41.49 -33.52
C LEU A 4 19.92 -41.27 -32.00
N LEU A 5 20.70 -41.95 -31.17
CA LEU A 5 20.70 -41.74 -29.72
C LEU A 5 21.22 -40.35 -29.33
N THR A 6 22.26 -39.85 -30.01
CA THR A 6 22.78 -38.49 -29.76
C THR A 6 21.81 -37.40 -30.21
N LEU A 7 21.12 -37.58 -31.34
CA LEU A 7 20.11 -36.62 -31.81
C LEU A 7 18.88 -36.59 -30.91
N PHE A 8 18.43 -37.74 -30.41
CA PHE A 8 17.33 -37.83 -29.44
C PHE A 8 17.70 -37.19 -28.10
N GLY A 9 18.91 -37.44 -27.60
CA GLY A 9 19.42 -36.78 -26.39
C GLY A 9 19.51 -35.26 -26.51
N LEU A 10 19.97 -34.75 -27.67
CA LEU A 10 20.03 -33.32 -27.94
C LEU A 10 18.63 -32.68 -28.00
N TYR A 11 17.65 -33.36 -28.63
CA TYR A 11 16.27 -32.89 -28.71
C TYR A 11 15.61 -32.76 -27.33
N LEU A 12 15.76 -33.78 -26.48
CA LEU A 12 15.25 -33.72 -25.10
C LEU A 12 15.92 -32.60 -24.30
N PHE A 13 17.23 -32.42 -24.44
CA PHE A 13 17.96 -31.36 -23.74
C PHE A 13 17.56 -29.95 -24.20
N VAL A 14 17.46 -29.71 -25.50
CA VAL A 14 16.99 -28.42 -26.05
C VAL A 14 15.56 -28.12 -25.62
N GLY A 15 14.68 -29.13 -25.58
CA GLY A 15 13.31 -28.99 -25.07
C GLY A 15 13.27 -28.56 -23.59
N GLN A 16 14.09 -29.18 -22.74
CA GLN A 16 14.20 -28.82 -21.32
C GLN A 16 14.73 -27.39 -21.13
N LEU A 17 15.74 -26.97 -21.92
CA LEU A 17 16.25 -25.60 -21.90
C LEU A 17 15.18 -24.57 -22.30
N SER A 18 14.43 -24.83 -23.38
CA SER A 18 13.35 -23.92 -23.81
C SER A 18 12.24 -23.80 -22.77
N ALA A 19 11.87 -24.90 -22.10
CA ALA A 19 10.85 -24.89 -21.07
C ALA A 19 11.30 -24.12 -19.81
N THR A 20 12.57 -24.25 -19.42
CA THR A 20 13.14 -23.48 -18.31
C THR A 20 13.22 -21.99 -18.64
N GLN A 21 13.69 -21.63 -19.85
CA GLN A 21 13.74 -20.23 -20.29
C GLN A 21 12.34 -19.59 -20.33
N TYR A 22 11.35 -20.30 -20.85
CA TYR A 22 9.96 -19.84 -20.86
C TYR A 22 9.41 -19.64 -19.43
N ARG A 23 9.64 -20.59 -18.52
CA ARG A 23 9.24 -20.45 -17.10
C ARG A 23 9.89 -19.26 -16.41
N LEU A 24 11.18 -19.03 -16.67
CA LEU A 24 11.89 -17.87 -16.13
C LEU A 24 11.31 -16.56 -16.68
N GLY A 25 10.99 -16.50 -17.97
CA GLY A 25 10.33 -15.34 -18.58
C GLY A 25 8.94 -15.05 -18.00
N ASN A 26 8.16 -16.10 -17.72
CA ASN A 26 6.86 -15.96 -17.06
C ASN A 26 7.02 -15.43 -15.62
N LEU A 27 7.96 -15.98 -14.85
CA LEU A 27 8.29 -15.50 -13.51
C LEU A 27 8.67 -14.01 -13.49
N GLU A 28 9.47 -13.57 -14.46
CA GLU A 28 9.86 -12.17 -14.59
C GLU A 28 8.66 -11.26 -14.94
N THR A 29 7.80 -11.73 -15.85
CA THR A 29 6.56 -11.03 -16.22
C THR A 29 5.64 -10.88 -15.02
N ASP A 30 5.43 -11.96 -14.27
CA ASP A 30 4.53 -11.97 -13.11
C ASP A 30 5.05 -11.11 -11.97
N ALA A 31 6.36 -11.16 -11.72
CA ALA A 31 6.99 -10.28 -10.75
C ALA A 31 6.83 -8.80 -11.12
N ALA A 32 6.96 -8.45 -12.41
CA ALA A 32 6.75 -7.09 -12.89
C ALA A 32 5.29 -6.63 -12.75
N VAL A 33 4.33 -7.50 -13.05
CA VAL A 33 2.90 -7.23 -12.92
C VAL A 33 2.49 -7.06 -11.46
N LEU A 34 2.95 -7.94 -10.57
CA LEU A 34 2.74 -7.82 -9.12
C LEU A 34 3.37 -6.52 -8.56
N ALA A 35 4.58 -6.17 -9.02
CA ALA A 35 5.22 -4.92 -8.63
C ALA A 35 4.41 -3.70 -9.09
N ALA A 36 3.91 -3.69 -10.33
CA ALA A 36 3.05 -2.61 -10.83
C ALA A 36 1.76 -2.47 -10.00
N ALA A 37 1.13 -3.59 -9.63
CA ALA A 37 -0.03 -3.61 -8.76
C ALA A 37 0.27 -3.05 -7.35
N ARG A 38 1.42 -3.40 -6.77
CA ARG A 38 1.87 -2.87 -5.48
C ARG A 38 2.10 -1.37 -5.52
N GLU A 39 2.79 -0.87 -6.55
CA GLU A 39 3.03 0.56 -6.71
C GLU A 39 1.72 1.33 -6.93
N ALA A 40 0.75 0.75 -7.63
CA ALA A 40 -0.59 1.34 -7.80
C ALA A 40 -1.30 1.53 -6.45
N LEU A 41 -1.23 0.54 -5.55
CA LEU A 41 -1.81 0.62 -4.21
C LEU A 41 -1.09 1.67 -3.35
N ILE A 42 0.25 1.67 -3.35
CA ILE A 42 1.05 2.65 -2.59
C ILE A 42 0.77 4.07 -3.10
N GLY A 43 0.72 4.26 -4.42
CA GLY A 43 0.40 5.53 -5.05
C GLY A 43 -1.00 6.02 -4.68
N ARG A 44 -2.02 5.15 -4.79
CA ARG A 44 -3.40 5.45 -4.38
C ARG A 44 -3.51 5.82 -2.90
N ALA A 45 -2.81 5.10 -2.02
CA ALA A 45 -2.80 5.38 -0.60
C ALA A 45 -2.15 6.74 -0.30
N ALA A 46 -1.02 7.02 -0.97
CA ALA A 46 -0.33 8.30 -0.85
C ALA A 46 -1.11 9.47 -1.44
N SER A 47 -1.99 9.25 -2.42
CA SER A 47 -2.77 10.31 -3.08
C SER A 47 -4.18 10.50 -2.53
N ASP A 48 -4.59 9.76 -1.49
CA ASP A 48 -5.95 9.89 -0.95
C ASP A 48 -6.17 11.26 -0.30
N ASP A 49 -7.16 12.03 -0.74
CA ASP A 49 -7.36 13.40 -0.23
C ASP A 49 -7.67 13.47 1.27
N ASN A 50 -8.36 12.47 1.84
CA ASN A 50 -8.91 12.54 3.19
C ASN A 50 -8.35 11.47 4.15
N ARG A 51 -7.76 10.41 3.62
CA ARG A 51 -7.26 9.25 4.38
C ARG A 51 -5.94 8.76 3.79
N PRO A 52 -4.87 9.58 3.78
CA PRO A 52 -3.60 9.13 3.26
C PRO A 52 -3.12 7.88 4.00
N GLY A 53 -2.91 6.79 3.25
CA GLY A 53 -2.63 5.46 3.80
C GLY A 53 -3.78 4.46 3.70
N SER A 54 -4.98 4.89 3.32
CA SER A 54 -6.10 3.98 3.06
C SER A 54 -5.91 3.24 1.74
N LEU A 55 -6.55 2.07 1.65
CA LEU A 55 -6.55 1.22 0.47
C LEU A 55 -7.99 0.91 0.03
N PRO A 56 -8.23 0.80 -1.29
CA PRO A 56 -9.55 0.44 -1.81
C PRO A 56 -9.94 -0.98 -1.40
N CYS A 57 -11.25 -1.22 -1.22
CA CYS A 57 -11.76 -2.58 -1.08
C CYS A 57 -11.44 -3.42 -2.34
N PRO A 58 -11.30 -4.74 -2.21
CA PRO A 58 -11.23 -5.63 -3.38
C PRO A 58 -12.46 -5.48 -4.28
N ALA A 59 -12.25 -5.66 -5.59
CA ALA A 59 -13.35 -5.79 -6.53
C ALA A 59 -14.01 -7.17 -6.37
N THR A 60 -15.33 -7.21 -6.53
CA THR A 60 -16.12 -8.45 -6.42
C THR A 60 -16.33 -9.14 -7.76
N SER A 61 -15.81 -8.56 -8.85
CA SER A 61 -15.92 -9.09 -10.20
C SER A 61 -14.70 -8.70 -11.04
N ASP A 62 -14.64 -9.23 -12.26
CA ASP A 62 -13.54 -9.01 -13.20
C ASP A 62 -13.49 -7.57 -13.77
N ASP A 63 -14.53 -6.76 -13.56
CA ASP A 63 -14.57 -5.35 -13.96
C ASP A 63 -13.55 -4.47 -13.24
N GLY A 64 -12.95 -4.96 -12.14
CA GLY A 64 -11.94 -4.24 -11.37
C GLY A 64 -12.49 -2.99 -10.67
N ILE A 65 -13.81 -2.89 -10.51
CA ILE A 65 -14.47 -1.77 -9.87
C ILE A 65 -14.67 -2.07 -8.39
N VAL A 66 -14.29 -1.13 -7.53
CA VAL A 66 -14.54 -1.21 -6.09
C VAL A 66 -16.06 -1.17 -5.85
N PRO A 67 -16.62 -2.17 -5.14
CA PRO A 67 -18.05 -2.20 -4.84
C PRO A 67 -18.41 -1.19 -3.75
N ILE A 68 -19.72 -0.95 -3.60
CA ILE A 68 -20.26 -0.14 -2.51
C ILE A 68 -20.04 -0.88 -1.18
N PHE A 69 -19.75 -0.13 -0.11
CA PHE A 69 -19.65 -0.67 1.24
C PHE A 69 -20.95 -1.36 1.70
N VAL A 70 -20.84 -2.55 2.28
CA VAL A 70 -21.95 -3.25 2.92
C VAL A 70 -22.26 -2.59 4.26
N GLN A 71 -23.54 -2.39 4.56
CA GLN A 71 -24.02 -1.68 5.75
C GLN A 71 -23.38 -0.28 5.93
N GLY A 72 -22.87 0.29 4.83
CA GLY A 72 -22.24 1.60 4.81
C GLY A 72 -20.90 1.70 5.55
N ASN A 73 -20.23 0.59 5.91
CA ASN A 73 -18.95 0.68 6.64
C ASN A 73 -17.91 -0.43 6.40
N ALA A 74 -18.26 -1.53 5.74
CA ALA A 74 -17.39 -2.68 5.52
C ALA A 74 -17.28 -3.02 4.03
N CYS A 75 -16.09 -3.48 3.59
CA CYS A 75 -15.97 -4.04 2.26
C CYS A 75 -16.88 -5.27 2.13
N PRO A 76 -17.49 -5.54 0.96
CA PRO A 76 -18.24 -6.78 0.76
C PRO A 76 -17.40 -8.04 0.96
N THR A 77 -16.12 -7.96 0.60
CA THR A 77 -15.09 -8.96 0.90
C THR A 77 -13.77 -8.26 1.18
N TYR A 78 -12.90 -8.90 1.96
CA TYR A 78 -11.51 -8.46 2.18
C TYR A 78 -10.49 -9.27 1.38
N ILE A 79 -10.95 -10.23 0.59
CA ILE A 79 -10.18 -10.88 -0.48
C ILE A 79 -11.03 -10.98 -1.75
N GLY A 80 -10.50 -10.50 -2.86
CA GLY A 80 -11.23 -10.41 -4.12
C GLY A 80 -10.32 -10.07 -5.29
N ARG A 81 -10.91 -9.62 -6.40
CA ARG A 81 -10.14 -9.17 -7.56
C ARG A 81 -9.40 -7.88 -7.24
N PHE A 82 -8.23 -7.73 -7.85
CA PHE A 82 -7.48 -6.48 -7.79
C PHE A 82 -8.27 -5.35 -8.47
N PRO A 83 -8.49 -4.19 -7.81
CA PRO A 83 -9.38 -3.14 -8.30
C PRO A 83 -8.71 -2.25 -9.37
N TRP A 84 -8.28 -2.87 -10.47
CA TRP A 84 -7.47 -2.24 -11.52
C TRP A 84 -8.14 -1.04 -12.20
N TYR A 85 -9.47 -1.08 -12.37
CA TYR A 85 -10.23 0.00 -12.98
C TYR A 85 -10.29 1.21 -12.05
N THR A 86 -10.63 0.99 -10.77
CA THR A 86 -10.63 2.05 -9.76
C THR A 86 -9.25 2.66 -9.56
N LEU A 87 -8.19 1.85 -9.64
CA LEU A 87 -6.79 2.29 -9.54
C LEU A 87 -6.27 2.96 -10.83
N LYS A 88 -7.00 2.88 -11.95
CA LYS A 88 -6.66 3.47 -13.25
C LYS A 88 -5.31 3.00 -13.79
N VAL A 89 -4.99 1.72 -13.60
CA VAL A 89 -3.71 1.12 -14.04
C VAL A 89 -3.83 0.19 -15.25
N GLY A 90 -5.03 0.07 -15.84
CA GLY A 90 -5.32 -0.91 -16.87
C GLY A 90 -5.40 -2.33 -16.31
N GLU A 91 -5.88 -3.28 -17.11
CA GLU A 91 -6.00 -4.67 -16.69
C GLU A 91 -4.63 -5.30 -16.47
N LEU A 92 -4.28 -5.54 -15.21
CA LEU A 92 -3.08 -6.27 -14.82
C LEU A 92 -3.37 -7.77 -14.85
N ARG A 93 -2.73 -8.47 -15.79
CA ARG A 93 -2.87 -9.92 -15.98
C ARG A 93 -1.53 -10.60 -15.83
N ASP A 94 -1.54 -11.77 -15.21
CA ASP A 94 -0.35 -12.61 -15.10
C ASP A 94 0.00 -13.30 -16.44
N SER A 95 1.08 -14.07 -16.43
CA SER A 95 1.62 -14.79 -17.58
C SER A 95 0.69 -15.90 -18.09
N ALA A 96 -0.31 -16.31 -17.31
CA ALA A 96 -1.39 -17.20 -17.73
C ALA A 96 -2.63 -16.45 -18.26
N GLY A 97 -2.63 -15.12 -18.20
CA GLY A 97 -3.73 -14.27 -18.64
C GLY A 97 -4.78 -14.01 -17.56
N GLU A 98 -4.54 -14.41 -16.31
CA GLU A 98 -5.48 -14.25 -15.20
C GLU A 98 -5.39 -12.87 -14.57
N LEU A 99 -6.55 -12.33 -14.16
CA LEU A 99 -6.58 -11.12 -13.34
C LEU A 99 -6.03 -11.39 -11.95
N LEU A 100 -5.30 -10.41 -11.40
CA LEU A 100 -4.76 -10.49 -10.05
C LEU A 100 -5.84 -10.54 -8.98
N TRP A 101 -5.52 -11.22 -7.87
CA TRP A 101 -6.29 -11.19 -6.63
C TRP A 101 -5.61 -10.27 -5.60
N TYR A 102 -6.39 -9.84 -4.63
CA TYR A 102 -6.00 -8.84 -3.65
C TYR A 102 -6.71 -9.08 -2.33
N ALA A 103 -5.93 -9.23 -1.27
CA ALA A 103 -6.37 -9.22 0.11
C ALA A 103 -6.03 -7.90 0.78
N LEU A 104 -6.97 -7.35 1.55
CA LEU A 104 -6.85 -6.06 2.26
C LEU A 104 -7.03 -6.28 3.76
N ASP A 105 -6.14 -5.70 4.57
CA ASP A 105 -6.39 -5.59 5.99
C ASP A 105 -7.55 -4.62 6.28
N PRO A 106 -8.60 -5.04 7.03
CA PRO A 106 -9.75 -4.19 7.33
C PRO A 106 -9.42 -2.88 8.03
N ALA A 107 -8.30 -2.79 8.76
CA ALA A 107 -7.88 -1.58 9.47
C ALA A 107 -7.44 -0.45 8.53
N LEU A 108 -7.13 -0.75 7.27
CA LEU A 108 -6.67 0.23 6.28
C LEU A 108 -7.67 0.45 5.15
N ARG A 109 -8.91 -0.07 5.25
CA ARG A 109 -9.94 0.17 4.24
C ARG A 109 -10.26 1.65 4.10
N ASP A 110 -10.56 2.08 2.87
CA ASP A 110 -10.88 3.47 2.53
C ASP A 110 -12.25 3.94 3.03
N HIS A 111 -12.41 4.01 4.36
CA HIS A 111 -13.64 4.39 5.02
C HIS A 111 -13.38 5.21 6.29
N PRO A 112 -14.22 6.23 6.64
CA PRO A 112 -14.04 7.01 7.87
C PRO A 112 -14.00 6.17 9.16
N VAL A 113 -14.77 5.08 9.21
CA VAL A 113 -14.81 4.18 10.38
C VAL A 113 -13.47 3.44 10.62
N ALA A 114 -12.58 3.38 9.63
CA ALA A 114 -11.25 2.80 9.79
C ALA A 114 -10.22 3.81 10.35
N GLN A 115 -10.59 5.09 10.48
CA GLN A 115 -9.73 6.10 11.06
C GLN A 115 -9.57 5.87 12.58
N PRO A 116 -8.39 6.15 13.16
CA PRO A 116 -7.24 6.82 12.53
C PRO A 116 -6.40 5.88 11.64
N ILE A 117 -6.05 6.36 10.43
CA ILE A 117 -5.15 5.68 9.49
C ILE A 117 -3.79 6.38 9.50
N ASN A 118 -2.80 5.77 10.14
CA ASN A 118 -1.42 6.26 10.21
C ASN A 118 -0.41 5.12 10.37
N SER A 119 0.89 5.47 10.48
CA SER A 119 1.99 4.52 10.59
C SER A 119 1.99 3.65 11.86
N GLN A 120 1.04 3.83 12.79
CA GLN A 120 0.85 2.96 13.95
C GLN A 120 -0.48 2.20 13.92
N THR A 121 -1.31 2.38 12.89
CA THR A 121 -2.53 1.58 12.73
C THR A 121 -2.15 0.11 12.64
N ALA A 122 -2.63 -0.68 13.60
CA ALA A 122 -2.34 -2.11 13.67
C ALA A 122 -3.03 -2.85 12.50
N VAL A 123 -2.33 -3.82 11.93
CA VAL A 123 -2.81 -4.70 10.85
C VAL A 123 -2.48 -6.14 11.24
N ASN A 124 -3.28 -7.08 10.75
CA ASN A 124 -3.31 -8.49 11.16
C ASN A 124 -2.97 -9.47 10.03
N LEU A 125 -2.87 -9.03 8.78
CA LEU A 125 -2.43 -9.93 7.70
C LEU A 125 -0.97 -10.37 7.91
N THR A 126 -0.70 -11.62 7.55
CA THR A 126 0.64 -12.19 7.52
C THR A 126 0.94 -12.84 6.17
N LEU A 127 2.22 -12.84 5.78
CA LEU A 127 2.72 -13.63 4.65
C LEU A 127 3.90 -14.47 5.15
N ASP A 128 3.81 -15.79 5.03
CA ASP A 128 4.82 -16.74 5.53
C ASP A 128 5.14 -16.52 7.03
N GLY A 129 4.12 -16.11 7.81
CA GLY A 129 4.25 -15.75 9.23
C GLY A 129 4.87 -14.38 9.50
N ALA A 130 5.31 -13.64 8.49
CA ALA A 130 5.78 -12.27 8.65
C ALA A 130 4.58 -11.32 8.89
N PRO A 131 4.56 -10.55 10.00
CA PRO A 131 3.45 -9.67 10.34
C PRO A 131 3.54 -8.30 9.65
N ASN A 132 2.63 -7.39 10.01
CA ASN A 132 2.58 -6.00 9.53
C ASN A 132 2.28 -5.85 8.02
N ILE A 133 1.53 -6.79 7.46
CA ILE A 133 1.12 -6.74 6.07
C ILE A 133 -0.20 -5.96 5.96
N ALA A 134 -0.22 -4.93 5.10
CA ALA A 134 -1.42 -4.12 4.86
C ALA A 134 -2.31 -4.72 3.79
N ALA A 135 -1.69 -5.36 2.80
CA ALA A 135 -2.36 -6.08 1.74
C ALA A 135 -1.47 -7.16 1.15
N VAL A 136 -2.08 -8.12 0.47
CA VAL A 136 -1.39 -9.18 -0.27
C VAL A 136 -1.97 -9.22 -1.68
N ILE A 137 -1.10 -9.31 -2.69
CA ILE A 137 -1.47 -9.40 -4.10
C ILE A 137 -1.08 -10.79 -4.61
N PHE A 138 -1.98 -11.45 -5.32
CA PHE A 138 -1.78 -12.80 -5.81
C PHE A 138 -1.92 -12.84 -7.33
N SER A 139 -1.05 -13.63 -7.96
CA SER A 139 -1.23 -14.15 -9.30
C SER A 139 -1.53 -15.64 -9.19
N ALA A 140 -2.71 -16.02 -9.69
CA ALA A 140 -3.27 -17.37 -9.61
C ALA A 140 -2.66 -18.36 -10.63
N GLN A 141 -1.87 -17.86 -11.59
CA GLN A 141 -1.21 -18.68 -12.61
C GLN A 141 -2.20 -19.53 -13.41
N ALA A 142 -1.74 -20.56 -14.11
CA ALA A 142 -2.60 -21.51 -14.82
C ALA A 142 -3.40 -22.40 -13.84
N PRO A 143 -4.62 -22.87 -14.21
CA PRO A 143 -5.43 -23.70 -13.33
C PRO A 143 -4.71 -24.99 -12.94
N LEU A 144 -4.71 -25.28 -11.64
CA LEU A 144 -4.37 -26.60 -11.12
C LEU A 144 -5.52 -27.61 -11.38
N PRO A 145 -5.28 -28.93 -11.31
CA PRO A 145 -6.28 -29.94 -11.64
C PRO A 145 -7.62 -29.84 -10.87
N ASN A 146 -7.59 -29.28 -9.66
CA ASN A 146 -8.77 -29.05 -8.80
C ASN A 146 -9.46 -27.69 -9.04
N GLN A 147 -8.92 -26.83 -9.91
CA GLN A 147 -9.44 -25.49 -10.22
C GLN A 147 -10.26 -25.48 -11.52
N GLY A 148 -11.17 -26.42 -11.67
CA GLY A 148 -11.99 -26.57 -12.88
C GLY A 148 -13.11 -25.52 -13.03
N GLY A 149 -13.35 -24.69 -12.01
CA GLY A 149 -14.45 -23.71 -11.95
C GLY A 149 -14.10 -22.30 -12.42
N ARG A 150 -12.93 -22.09 -13.05
CA ARG A 150 -12.54 -20.76 -13.56
C ARG A 150 -13.58 -20.20 -14.52
N LEU A 151 -13.66 -18.86 -14.59
CA LEU A 151 -14.81 -18.05 -15.02
C LEU A 151 -15.84 -17.77 -13.90
N SER A 152 -15.70 -18.39 -12.72
CA SER A 152 -16.39 -17.96 -11.50
C SER A 152 -15.64 -16.79 -10.80
N ASN A 153 -16.21 -16.29 -9.71
CA ASN A 153 -15.53 -15.38 -8.75
C ASN A 153 -15.24 -16.08 -7.40
N ASN A 154 -15.22 -17.41 -7.37
CA ASN A 154 -14.91 -18.14 -6.14
C ASN A 154 -13.40 -18.20 -5.91
N LEU A 155 -12.95 -17.93 -4.70
CA LEU A 155 -11.54 -17.88 -4.35
C LEU A 155 -10.80 -19.20 -4.66
N SER A 156 -11.41 -20.33 -4.31
CA SER A 156 -10.83 -21.68 -4.48
C SER A 156 -10.71 -22.14 -5.93
N ASP A 157 -11.35 -21.45 -6.87
CA ASP A 157 -11.18 -21.72 -8.31
C ASP A 157 -9.89 -21.08 -8.87
N TYR A 158 -9.19 -20.26 -8.06
CA TYR A 158 -8.00 -19.52 -8.49
C TYR A 158 -6.83 -19.62 -7.51
N LEU A 159 -7.05 -19.43 -6.20
CA LEU A 159 -5.98 -19.44 -5.21
C LEU A 159 -5.79 -20.82 -4.57
N ASP A 160 -4.57 -21.09 -4.13
CA ASP A 160 -4.12 -22.40 -3.68
C ASP A 160 -4.01 -22.50 -2.16
N ALA A 161 -4.33 -23.69 -1.62
CA ALA A 161 -4.10 -24.04 -0.21
C ALA A 161 -4.58 -22.94 0.76
N SER A 162 -3.71 -22.49 1.68
CA SER A 162 -4.02 -21.46 2.68
C SER A 162 -4.36 -20.10 2.07
N ASN A 163 -3.99 -19.83 0.81
CA ASN A 163 -4.42 -18.58 0.17
C ASN A 163 -5.94 -18.55 -0.12
N SER A 164 -6.64 -19.68 0.05
CA SER A 164 -8.06 -19.83 -0.21
C SER A 164 -8.91 -20.25 0.99
N ASP A 165 -8.34 -20.36 2.20
CA ASP A 165 -9.02 -20.95 3.36
C ASP A 165 -9.85 -19.95 4.21
N GLY A 166 -9.73 -18.66 3.91
CA GLY A 166 -10.54 -17.59 4.50
C GLY A 166 -9.94 -16.97 5.78
N ASP A 167 -8.71 -17.31 6.15
CA ASP A 167 -8.00 -16.64 7.24
C ASP A 167 -7.15 -15.44 6.77
N ASN A 168 -6.29 -14.92 7.65
CA ASN A 168 -5.42 -13.77 7.41
C ASN A 168 -3.94 -14.18 7.25
N ALA A 169 -3.65 -15.46 7.05
CA ALA A 169 -2.32 -16.05 7.00
C ALA A 169 -2.02 -16.64 5.62
N TYR A 170 -1.41 -15.81 4.77
CA TYR A 170 -1.08 -16.18 3.40
C TYR A 170 0.30 -16.82 3.30
N VAL A 171 0.52 -17.57 2.23
CA VAL A 171 1.79 -18.29 1.97
C VAL A 171 2.28 -18.03 0.55
N SER A 172 3.61 -17.98 0.36
CA SER A 172 4.24 -17.78 -0.95
C SER A 172 4.81 -19.06 -1.57
N GLY A 173 4.77 -20.19 -0.86
CA GLY A 173 5.26 -21.46 -1.35
C GLY A 173 5.57 -22.48 -0.25
N PRO A 174 6.36 -23.53 -0.58
CA PRO A 174 7.04 -23.76 -1.86
C PRO A 174 6.07 -24.15 -2.99
N ARG A 175 6.49 -23.90 -4.24
CA ARG A 175 5.75 -24.36 -5.43
C ARG A 175 5.69 -25.89 -5.52
N SER A 176 4.54 -26.40 -5.94
CA SER A 176 4.26 -27.81 -6.13
C SER A 176 3.14 -28.03 -7.16
N ASP A 177 2.81 -29.28 -7.46
CA ASP A 177 1.66 -29.62 -8.32
C ASP A 177 0.31 -29.21 -7.70
N ALA A 178 0.30 -28.81 -6.42
CA ALA A 178 -0.86 -28.33 -5.68
C ALA A 178 -0.72 -26.86 -5.24
N PHE A 179 0.35 -26.17 -5.64
CA PHE A 179 0.60 -24.77 -5.29
C PHE A 179 1.45 -24.08 -6.37
N ASN A 180 0.86 -23.20 -7.16
CA ASN A 180 1.55 -22.41 -8.17
C ASN A 180 1.39 -20.89 -8.00
N ASP A 181 0.49 -20.43 -7.13
CA ASP A 181 0.31 -19.02 -6.75
C ASP A 181 1.63 -18.25 -6.62
N GLN A 182 1.67 -17.05 -7.17
CA GLN A 182 2.71 -16.06 -6.87
C GLN A 182 2.14 -14.96 -6.01
N VAL A 183 2.86 -14.60 -4.95
CA VAL A 183 2.35 -13.70 -3.92
C VAL A 183 3.33 -12.57 -3.69
N LEU A 184 2.81 -11.34 -3.61
CA LEU A 184 3.57 -10.17 -3.23
C LEU A 184 2.87 -9.43 -2.09
N ALA A 185 3.59 -9.28 -0.98
CA ALA A 185 3.13 -8.47 0.14
C ALA A 185 3.22 -6.97 -0.17
N VAL A 186 2.27 -6.23 0.39
CA VAL A 186 2.32 -4.78 0.58
C VAL A 186 2.47 -4.53 2.08
N PRO A 187 3.70 -4.41 2.59
CA PRO A 187 3.93 -4.11 4.01
C PRO A 187 3.38 -2.74 4.37
N ARG A 188 2.87 -2.62 5.59
CA ARG A 188 2.37 -1.34 6.12
C ARG A 188 3.44 -0.25 6.08
N GLU A 189 4.72 -0.58 6.35
CA GLU A 189 5.79 0.41 6.25
C GLU A 189 6.02 0.91 4.83
N ALA A 190 5.72 0.12 3.79
CA ALA A 190 5.89 0.55 2.40
C ALA A 190 4.91 1.68 2.05
N ILE A 191 3.67 1.57 2.52
CA ILE A 191 2.64 2.62 2.36
C ILE A 191 3.06 3.89 3.10
N PHE A 192 3.37 3.77 4.40
CA PHE A 192 3.62 4.95 5.21
C PHE A 192 4.97 5.62 4.98
N ARG A 193 5.91 4.95 4.30
CA ARG A 193 7.14 5.55 3.77
C ARG A 193 6.83 6.67 2.77
N VAL A 194 5.79 6.53 1.95
CA VAL A 194 5.39 7.54 0.95
C VAL A 194 4.38 8.54 1.53
N VAL A 195 3.49 8.10 2.41
CA VAL A 195 2.51 8.98 3.07
C VAL A 195 3.18 9.99 4.00
N SER A 196 4.25 9.61 4.70
CA SER A 196 4.89 10.48 5.70
C SER A 196 5.46 11.78 5.11
N PRO A 197 6.21 11.77 3.98
CA PRO A 197 6.59 12.98 3.28
C PRO A 197 5.40 13.85 2.86
N ARG A 198 4.26 13.26 2.45
CA ARG A 198 3.05 14.01 2.12
C ARG A 198 2.45 14.69 3.36
N VAL A 199 2.39 14.02 4.50
CA VAL A 199 1.95 14.62 5.77
C VAL A 199 2.79 15.85 6.12
N LEU A 200 4.11 15.75 6.00
CA LEU A 200 5.01 16.89 6.20
C LEU A 200 4.88 17.96 5.09
N ALA A 201 4.52 17.55 3.87
CA ALA A 201 4.21 18.48 2.79
C ALA A 201 3.04 19.39 3.19
N GLU A 202 1.98 18.77 3.70
CA GLU A 202 0.74 19.40 4.16
C GLU A 202 0.97 20.36 5.32
N VAL A 203 1.59 19.85 6.40
CA VAL A 203 1.84 20.61 7.63
C VAL A 203 2.73 21.82 7.37
N GLY A 204 3.69 21.68 6.46
CA GLY A 204 4.56 22.78 6.06
C GLY A 204 3.88 23.86 5.21
N GLY A 205 2.68 23.62 4.69
CA GLY A 205 2.07 24.46 3.66
C GLY A 205 2.57 24.07 2.25
N PRO A 206 1.81 23.25 1.48
CA PRO A 206 2.10 22.91 0.10
C PRO A 206 1.87 24.09 -0.85
N GLY A 207 2.59 24.09 -1.99
CA GLY A 207 2.48 25.14 -3.02
C GLY A 207 3.49 26.29 -2.87
N PRO A 208 3.54 27.23 -3.84
CA PRO A 208 4.36 28.43 -3.75
C PRO A 208 3.79 29.40 -2.71
N ALA A 209 4.66 30.23 -2.12
CA ALA A 209 4.24 31.26 -1.18
C ALA A 209 3.39 32.36 -1.85
N PRO A 210 2.40 32.95 -1.15
CA PRO A 210 1.97 32.59 0.21
C PRO A 210 1.11 31.31 0.19
N SER A 211 1.45 30.34 1.05
CA SER A 211 0.59 29.18 1.31
C SER A 211 -0.67 29.63 2.03
N GLU A 212 -1.82 29.06 1.68
CA GLU A 212 -3.10 29.39 2.33
C GLU A 212 -3.25 28.78 3.73
N TRP A 213 -2.31 27.90 4.13
CA TRP A 213 -2.36 27.12 5.36
C TRP A 213 -1.00 26.57 5.83
N GLY A 214 -1.00 25.86 6.95
CA GLY A 214 0.19 25.23 7.55
C GLY A 214 1.17 26.23 8.17
N LEU A 215 2.39 25.76 8.42
CA LEU A 215 3.45 26.57 9.03
C LEU A 215 3.77 27.84 8.21
N ARG A 216 3.78 27.76 6.88
CA ARG A 216 4.00 28.94 6.01
C ARG A 216 2.91 30.00 6.15
N LYS A 217 1.64 29.60 6.31
CA LYS A 217 0.56 30.55 6.56
C LYS A 217 0.72 31.24 7.91
N TYR A 218 1.04 30.47 8.95
CA TYR A 218 1.33 31.05 10.26
C TYR A 218 2.47 32.07 10.17
N HIS A 219 3.56 31.74 9.48
CA HIS A 219 4.67 32.66 9.28
C HIS A 219 4.22 33.92 8.52
N ALA A 220 3.49 33.77 7.43
CA ALA A 220 2.97 34.91 6.66
C ALA A 220 2.09 35.86 7.50
N ASP A 221 1.32 35.32 8.44
CA ASP A 221 0.44 36.12 9.31
C ASP A 221 1.17 36.78 10.49
N ASN A 222 2.24 36.15 11.01
CA ASN A 222 2.89 36.55 12.27
C ASN A 222 4.33 37.08 12.12
N GLY A 223 4.97 36.82 10.98
CA GLY A 223 6.38 37.15 10.72
C GLY A 223 7.40 36.21 11.37
N TYR A 224 6.96 35.09 11.96
CA TYR A 224 7.83 34.07 12.55
C TYR A 224 7.13 32.70 12.63
N PHE A 225 7.89 31.61 12.74
CA PHE A 225 7.37 30.28 13.07
C PHE A 225 7.08 30.12 14.58
N PRO A 226 6.06 29.34 14.96
CA PRO A 226 5.60 29.22 16.35
C PRO A 226 6.64 28.53 17.25
N TRP A 227 6.47 28.64 18.56
CA TRP A 227 7.23 27.83 19.51
C TRP A 227 6.75 26.37 19.50
N ALA A 228 7.60 25.44 19.94
CA ALA A 228 7.23 24.03 20.01
C ALA A 228 6.31 23.73 21.20
N ASP A 229 5.50 22.69 21.07
CA ASP A 229 4.67 22.14 22.15
C ASP A 229 5.50 21.19 23.02
N SER A 230 5.74 21.53 24.28
CA SER A 230 6.54 20.70 25.21
C SER A 230 5.70 19.75 26.06
N ASN A 231 4.39 19.95 26.15
CA ASN A 231 3.52 19.29 27.10
C ASN A 231 2.41 18.42 26.45
N ALA A 232 2.39 18.37 25.11
CA ALA A 232 1.46 17.64 24.26
C ALA A 232 -0.01 18.12 24.35
N ASP A 233 -0.24 19.39 24.67
CA ASP A 233 -1.57 20.01 24.66
C ASP A 233 -1.96 20.61 23.29
N GLY A 234 -1.02 20.62 22.33
CA GLY A 234 -1.18 21.13 20.98
C GLY A 234 -0.90 22.62 20.82
N ASN A 235 -0.45 23.33 21.85
CA ASN A 235 -0.10 24.74 21.81
C ASN A 235 1.42 24.94 21.97
N GLY A 236 1.95 26.03 21.43
CA GLY A 236 3.36 26.36 21.57
C GLY A 236 3.69 26.95 22.93
N ASP A 237 4.78 26.49 23.52
CA ASP A 237 5.30 27.01 24.79
C ASP A 237 6.39 28.04 24.55
N VAL A 238 6.19 29.27 25.04
CA VAL A 238 7.13 30.38 24.80
C VAL A 238 8.56 30.02 25.24
N GLY A 239 9.50 30.14 24.30
CA GLY A 239 10.92 29.82 24.51
C GLY A 239 11.29 28.36 24.22
N THR A 240 10.32 27.48 23.99
CA THR A 240 10.56 26.07 23.65
C THR A 240 10.84 25.94 22.15
N ILE A 241 12.04 25.49 21.80
CA ILE A 241 12.45 25.31 20.40
C ILE A 241 12.26 23.89 19.86
N SER A 242 12.02 22.88 20.69
CA SER A 242 11.87 21.50 20.25
C SER A 242 10.79 20.78 21.06
N GLY A 243 9.93 20.03 20.38
CA GLY A 243 8.78 19.35 20.98
C GLY A 243 7.83 18.78 19.94
N GLY A 244 6.54 18.76 20.25
CA GLY A 244 5.46 18.49 19.32
C GLY A 244 5.13 19.69 18.43
N LEU A 245 4.43 19.42 17.33
CA LEU A 245 3.83 20.46 16.50
C LEU A 245 2.75 21.21 17.31
N PRO A 246 2.80 22.55 17.41
CA PRO A 246 1.75 23.36 18.05
C PRO A 246 0.51 23.46 17.15
N TYR A 247 -0.17 22.33 16.92
CA TYR A 247 -1.18 22.20 15.88
C TYR A 247 -2.46 23.02 16.11
N ASN A 248 -2.76 23.46 17.34
CA ASN A 248 -3.90 24.33 17.63
C ASN A 248 -3.66 25.78 17.17
N GLU A 249 -2.41 26.17 16.95
CA GLU A 249 -2.05 27.49 16.43
C GLU A 249 -2.10 27.56 14.89
N LEU A 250 -2.23 26.40 14.23
CA LEU A 250 -2.07 26.28 12.78
C LEU A 250 -3.42 26.04 12.10
N LEU A 251 -3.63 26.71 10.96
CA LEU A 251 -4.67 26.31 10.02
C LEU A 251 -4.20 25.06 9.27
N LEU A 252 -4.85 23.92 9.52
CA LEU A 252 -4.43 22.60 9.01
C LEU A 252 -5.59 21.83 8.39
N ALA A 253 -5.24 20.82 7.59
CA ALA A 253 -6.21 19.92 6.99
C ALA A 253 -6.97 19.14 8.05
N PRO A 254 -8.32 19.07 7.99
CA PRO A 254 -9.11 18.26 8.90
C PRO A 254 -8.70 16.78 8.88
N TRP A 255 -8.20 16.29 7.74
CA TRP A 255 -7.74 14.90 7.64
C TRP A 255 -6.53 14.61 8.52
N LEU A 256 -5.67 15.59 8.84
CA LEU A 256 -4.49 15.37 9.69
C LEU A 256 -4.89 14.95 11.10
N SER A 257 -5.91 15.60 11.67
CA SER A 257 -6.45 15.24 12.99
C SER A 257 -7.26 13.94 12.92
N ALA A 258 -8.14 13.79 11.91
CA ALA A 258 -8.97 12.60 11.74
C ALA A 258 -8.13 11.31 11.61
N ASN A 259 -6.96 11.40 10.99
CA ASN A 259 -6.03 10.28 10.84
C ASN A 259 -4.99 10.18 11.96
N GLY A 260 -5.07 11.04 12.99
CA GLY A 260 -4.20 10.98 14.16
C GLY A 260 -2.73 11.29 13.87
N TRP A 261 -2.45 12.22 12.94
CA TRP A 261 -1.09 12.62 12.58
C TRP A 261 -0.53 13.72 13.47
N LEU A 262 -1.36 14.63 13.97
CA LEU A 262 -0.91 15.88 14.61
C LEU A 262 0.05 15.66 15.78
N SER A 263 -0.33 14.80 16.73
CA SER A 263 0.48 14.46 17.91
C SER A 263 1.72 13.61 17.60
N ARG A 264 1.89 13.17 16.35
CA ARG A 264 3.02 12.35 15.89
C ARG A 264 4.12 13.15 15.23
N ILE A 265 3.86 14.43 14.94
CA ILE A 265 4.80 15.29 14.26
C ILE A 265 5.69 15.94 15.30
N ALA A 266 6.98 15.59 15.26
CA ALA A 266 7.99 16.31 16.00
C ALA A 266 8.30 17.63 15.27
N TYR A 267 8.46 18.69 16.03
CA TYR A 267 8.70 20.04 15.54
C TYR A 267 9.91 20.65 16.25
N GLU A 268 10.72 21.36 15.48
CA GLU A 268 11.90 22.08 15.94
C GLU A 268 11.95 23.45 15.28
N ARG A 269 11.84 24.52 16.06
CA ARG A 269 12.07 25.88 15.60
C ARG A 269 13.58 26.13 15.56
N LEU A 270 14.15 26.22 14.35
CA LEU A 270 15.58 26.46 14.16
C LEU A 270 15.91 27.94 14.30
N THR A 271 15.08 28.80 13.71
CA THR A 271 15.13 30.27 13.81
C THR A 271 13.70 30.82 13.71
N PRO A 272 13.47 32.13 13.85
CA PRO A 272 12.17 32.72 13.52
C PRO A 272 11.70 32.42 12.09
N ASP A 273 12.62 32.25 11.12
CA ASP A 273 12.32 32.03 9.70
C ASP A 273 12.67 30.62 9.21
N SER A 274 12.91 29.67 10.11
CA SER A 274 13.12 28.27 9.74
C SER A 274 12.66 27.32 10.83
N ALA A 275 11.90 26.31 10.41
CA ALA A 275 11.47 25.22 11.28
C ALA A 275 11.74 23.87 10.62
N ARG A 276 11.85 22.82 11.42
CA ARG A 276 12.00 21.45 10.96
C ARG A 276 10.89 20.60 11.56
N ILE A 277 10.19 19.87 10.70
CA ILE A 277 9.15 18.91 11.07
C ILE A 277 9.60 17.50 10.72
N ARG A 278 9.25 16.52 11.56
CA ARG A 278 9.62 15.11 11.37
C ARG A 278 8.45 14.20 11.73
N VAL A 279 8.29 13.12 10.99
CA VAL A 279 7.37 12.02 11.32
C VAL A 279 7.93 10.72 10.78
N ASN A 280 7.91 9.66 11.58
CA ASN A 280 8.60 8.40 11.27
C ASN A 280 10.07 8.68 10.86
N ASN A 281 10.51 8.14 9.71
CA ASN A 281 11.85 8.37 9.16
C ASN A 281 11.90 9.55 8.16
N SER A 282 10.85 10.38 8.09
CA SER A 282 10.79 11.54 7.19
C SER A 282 11.04 12.83 7.95
N ALA A 283 11.74 13.77 7.32
CA ALA A 283 11.98 15.10 7.85
C ALA A 283 11.88 16.13 6.73
N ARG A 284 11.41 17.34 7.07
CA ARG A 284 11.33 18.48 6.16
C ARG A 284 11.72 19.75 6.91
N THR A 285 12.60 20.54 6.30
CA THR A 285 12.81 21.93 6.74
C THR A 285 11.83 22.83 6.00
N VAL A 286 11.10 23.64 6.76
CA VAL A 286 10.14 24.64 6.29
C VAL A 286 10.80 26.01 6.43
N ILE A 287 10.68 26.78 5.36
CA ILE A 287 11.04 28.19 5.26
C ILE A 287 9.78 28.93 4.76
N PRO A 288 9.71 30.26 4.88
CA PRO A 288 8.57 31.04 4.37
C PRO A 288 8.22 30.71 2.91
#